data_AF-A0A9E3QGT2-F1
#
_entry.id   AF-A0A9E3QGT2-F1
#
_cell.length_a   1.000
_cell.length_b   1.000
_cell.length_c   1.000
_cell.angle_alpha   90.00
_cell.angle_beta   90.00
_cell.angle_gamma   90.00
#
_symmetry.space_group_name_H-M   'P 1'
#
loop_
_entity.id
_entity.type
_entity.pdbx_description
1 polymer ?
#
loop_
_entity_poly.entity_id
_entity_poly.type
_entity_poly.pdbx_seq_one_letter_code
_entity_poly.pdbx_strand_id
1 'polypeptide(L)'
;MIKNTPHDYVVTQLGEAPRQVLNRAPRATDIGLLIEVADTTPVKDRGIKPRRYATVGIPSYWIVNRATRAVEVYRSPSDRGITAKYQDHRDFAEGQEVPVLIEGQEVGRLRVRDFLP
;
A
#
# COMPACT_ATOMS: atom_id res chain seq x y z
N MET A 1 -8.09 -13.12 5.08
CA MET A 1 -8.83 -12.45 4.00
C MET A 1 -8.71 -10.94 4.21
N ILE A 2 -8.04 -10.24 3.29
CA ILE A 2 -8.03 -8.77 3.27
C ILE A 2 -9.42 -8.38 2.76
N LYS A 3 -10.21 -7.70 3.59
CA LYS A 3 -11.52 -7.22 3.16
C LYS A 3 -11.23 -6.04 2.23
N ASN A 4 -11.64 -6.16 0.97
CA ASN A 4 -11.56 -5.08 0.00
C ASN A 4 -12.64 -4.06 0.37
N THR A 5 -12.27 -2.99 1.04
CA THR A 5 -13.17 -1.86 1.35
C THR A 5 -13.10 -0.87 0.16
N PRO A 6 -14.10 -0.01 -0.07
CA PRO A 6 -14.33 0.66 -1.38
C PRO A 6 -13.22 1.56 -1.95
N HIS A 7 -12.05 1.69 -1.33
CA HIS A 7 -10.95 2.53 -1.82
C HIS A 7 -9.56 1.86 -1.76
N ASP A 8 -9.50 0.55 -1.58
CA ASP A 8 -8.25 -0.22 -1.60
C ASP A 8 -7.94 -0.69 -3.05
N TYR A 9 -6.81 -0.27 -3.60
CA TYR A 9 -6.24 -0.78 -4.85
C TYR A 9 -5.12 -1.78 -4.54
N VAL A 10 -5.20 -2.97 -5.14
CA VAL A 10 -4.23 -4.05 -4.91
C VAL A 10 -3.39 -4.25 -6.17
N VAL A 11 -2.07 -4.16 -6.04
CA VAL A 11 -1.13 -4.56 -7.10
C VAL A 11 -0.54 -5.92 -6.72
N THR A 12 -0.89 -6.94 -7.50
CA THR A 12 -0.44 -8.32 -7.30
C THR A 12 0.84 -8.62 -8.07
N GLN A 13 1.65 -9.55 -7.56
CA GLN A 13 2.88 -10.01 -8.23
C GLN A 13 2.62 -10.86 -9.49
N LEU A 14 1.38 -11.32 -9.69
CA LEU A 14 0.98 -12.01 -10.90
C LEU A 14 0.92 -10.96 -12.02
N GLY A 15 1.74 -11.10 -13.06
CA GLY A 15 1.66 -10.31 -14.30
C GLY A 15 0.36 -10.51 -15.09
N GLU A 16 -0.74 -10.85 -14.41
CA GLU A 16 -2.07 -10.97 -14.97
C GLU A 16 -2.75 -9.60 -14.98
N ALA A 17 -3.49 -9.33 -16.06
CA ALA A 17 -4.17 -8.06 -16.23
C ALA A 17 -5.08 -7.78 -15.01
N PRO A 18 -5.30 -6.50 -14.62
CA PRO A 18 -6.10 -6.13 -13.44
C PRO A 18 -7.49 -6.79 -13.35
N ARG A 19 -8.04 -7.22 -14.49
CA ARG A 19 -9.32 -7.94 -14.60
C ARG A 19 -9.26 -9.44 -14.30
N GLN A 20 -8.11 -10.11 -14.41
CA GLN A 20 -7.98 -11.57 -14.24
C GLN A 20 -7.87 -12.01 -12.78
N VAL A 21 -7.60 -11.09 -11.86
CA VAL A 21 -7.61 -11.33 -10.39
C VAL A 21 -9.03 -11.69 -9.86
N LEU A 22 -10.09 -11.59 -10.67
CA LEU A 22 -11.48 -11.66 -10.20
C LEU A 22 -12.02 -13.07 -9.87
N ASN A 23 -11.29 -14.16 -10.13
CA ASN A 23 -11.79 -15.51 -9.80
C ASN A 23 -11.55 -15.91 -8.33
N ARG A 24 -10.68 -15.21 -7.59
CA ARG A 24 -10.54 -15.34 -6.13
C ARG A 24 -9.90 -14.10 -5.52
N ALA A 25 -10.30 -13.74 -4.30
CA ALA A 25 -9.62 -12.66 -3.58
C ALA A 25 -8.12 -12.98 -3.41
N PRO A 26 -7.20 -12.02 -3.67
CA PRO A 26 -5.77 -12.24 -3.53
C PRO A 26 -5.41 -12.57 -2.08
N ARG A 27 -4.47 -13.50 -1.90
CA ARG A 27 -3.85 -13.75 -0.59
C ARG A 27 -2.80 -12.68 -0.33
N ALA A 28 -2.45 -12.44 0.93
CA ALA A 28 -1.40 -11.47 1.28
C ALA A 28 -0.06 -11.78 0.59
N THR A 29 0.22 -13.06 0.36
CA THR A 29 1.40 -13.54 -0.39
C THR A 29 1.38 -13.19 -1.87
N ASP A 30 0.23 -12.85 -2.43
CA ASP A 30 0.08 -12.52 -3.85
C ASP A 30 0.29 -11.00 -4.09
N ILE A 31 0.44 -10.20 -3.02
CA ILE A 31 0.44 -8.74 -3.04
C ILE A 31 1.87 -8.20 -2.89
N GLY A 32 2.36 -7.52 -3.93
CA GLY A 32 3.64 -6.80 -3.87
C GLY A 32 3.48 -5.37 -3.34
N LEU A 33 2.36 -4.74 -3.64
CA LEU A 33 2.02 -3.38 -3.23
C LEU A 33 0.51 -3.26 -2.98
N LEU A 34 0.15 -2.73 -1.81
CA LEU A 34 -1.22 -2.37 -1.45
C LEU A 34 -1.34 -0.85 -1.35
N ILE A 35 -2.31 -0.24 -2.01
CA ILE A 35 -2.54 1.20 -1.99
C ILE A 35 -3.95 1.48 -1.50
N GLU A 36 -4.10 2.25 -0.44
CA GLU A 36 -5.39 2.77 0.01
C GLU A 36 -5.52 4.25 -0.38
N VAL A 37 -6.66 4.65 -0.93
CA VAL A 37 -6.94 6.06 -1.26
C VAL A 37 -7.97 6.62 -0.29
N ALA A 38 -7.63 7.71 0.38
CA ALA A 38 -8.49 8.38 1.35
C ALA A 38 -8.79 9.82 0.91
N ASP A 39 -10.08 10.16 0.82
CA ASP A 39 -10.53 11.54 0.58
C ASP A 39 -10.54 12.40 1.86
N THR A 40 -10.33 11.79 3.03
CA THR A 40 -10.27 12.48 4.34
C THR A 40 -9.05 12.01 5.13
N THR A 41 -8.62 12.79 6.13
CA THR A 41 -7.48 12.43 6.96
C THR A 41 -7.78 11.16 7.79
N PRO A 42 -7.00 10.07 7.64
CA PRO A 42 -7.24 8.82 8.34
C PRO A 42 -6.73 8.91 9.79
N VAL A 43 -7.47 9.55 10.69
CA VAL A 43 -7.07 9.71 12.10
C VAL A 43 -7.13 8.39 12.87
N LYS A 44 -8.07 7.50 12.55
CA LYS A 44 -8.29 6.23 13.29
C LYS A 44 -7.50 5.03 12.73
N ASP A 45 -7.09 5.07 11.46
CA ASP A 45 -6.56 3.88 10.76
C ASP A 45 -5.03 3.78 10.73
N ARG A 46 -4.30 4.88 10.95
CA ARG A 46 -2.82 4.95 10.88
C ARG A 46 -2.09 3.96 11.80
N GLY A 47 -2.72 3.49 12.89
CA GLY A 47 -2.13 2.46 13.75
C GLY A 47 -2.57 1.03 13.42
N ILE A 48 -3.83 0.85 13.01
CA ILE A 48 -4.45 -0.48 12.92
C ILE A 48 -4.11 -1.17 11.60
N LYS A 49 -4.29 -0.46 10.47
CA LYS A 49 -4.10 -1.04 9.14
C LYS A 49 -2.63 -1.35 8.84
N PRO A 50 -1.66 -0.44 9.09
CA PRO A 50 -0.25 -0.76 8.88
C PRO A 50 0.20 -1.98 9.68
N ARG A 51 -0.19 -2.09 10.96
CA ARG A 51 0.13 -3.26 11.78
C ARG A 51 -0.46 -4.54 11.21
N ARG A 52 -1.74 -4.52 10.82
CA ARG A 52 -2.41 -5.68 10.22
C ARG A 52 -1.73 -6.14 8.93
N TYR A 53 -1.33 -5.22 8.07
CA TYR A 53 -0.66 -5.52 6.80
C TYR A 53 0.77 -6.00 7.02
N ALA A 54 1.49 -5.45 8.00
CA ALA A 54 2.78 -5.96 8.42
C ALA A 54 2.68 -7.40 8.97
N THR A 55 1.67 -7.71 9.79
CA THR A 55 1.45 -9.07 10.35
C THR A 55 1.30 -10.14 9.27
N VAL A 56 0.67 -9.81 8.14
CA VAL A 56 0.53 -10.75 7.01
C VAL A 56 1.67 -10.66 5.99
N GLY A 57 2.66 -9.79 6.23
CA GLY A 57 3.91 -9.70 5.46
C GLY A 57 3.77 -9.00 4.11
N ILE A 58 2.86 -8.04 3.96
CA ILE A 58 2.78 -7.24 2.72
C ILE A 58 4.06 -6.37 2.62
N PRO A 59 4.84 -6.45 1.53
CA PRO A 59 6.13 -5.76 1.45
C PRO A 59 6.04 -4.23 1.41
N SER A 60 5.02 -3.69 0.72
CA SER A 60 4.79 -2.26 0.59
C SER A 60 3.31 -1.90 0.73
N TYR A 61 3.02 -0.92 1.56
CA TYR A 61 1.67 -0.40 1.79
C TYR A 61 1.67 1.12 1.71
N TRP A 62 0.80 1.68 0.87
CA TRP A 62 0.68 3.11 0.64
C TRP A 62 -0.68 3.62 1.08
N ILE A 63 -0.71 4.84 1.60
CA ILE A 63 -1.94 5.61 1.83
C ILE A 63 -1.83 6.88 1.00
N VAL A 64 -2.66 7.00 -0.03
CA VAL A 64 -2.86 8.27 -0.75
C VAL A 64 -3.88 9.08 0.02
N ASN A 65 -3.43 10.15 0.68
CA ASN A 65 -4.30 11.06 1.39
C ASN A 65 -4.55 12.32 0.54
N ARG A 66 -5.74 12.39 -0.06
CA ARG A 66 -6.13 13.50 -0.95
C ARG A 66 -6.45 14.77 -0.18
N ALA A 67 -6.84 14.67 1.10
CA ALA A 67 -7.05 15.82 1.98
C ALA A 67 -5.74 16.52 2.34
N THR A 68 -4.67 15.77 2.61
CA THR A 68 -3.33 16.32 2.90
C THR A 68 -2.42 16.39 1.67
N ARG A 69 -2.90 15.97 0.50
CA ARG A 69 -2.18 15.97 -0.78
C ARG A 69 -0.81 15.29 -0.69
N ALA A 70 -0.78 14.12 -0.04
CA ALA A 70 0.45 13.38 0.23
C ALA A 70 0.23 11.86 0.11
N VAL A 71 1.32 11.12 -0.08
CA VAL A 71 1.35 9.66 -0.01
C VAL A 71 2.21 9.23 1.18
N GLU A 72 1.62 8.49 2.12
CA GLU A 72 2.33 7.81 3.20
C GLU A 72 2.76 6.43 2.71
N VAL A 73 4.03 6.08 2.86
CA VAL A 73 4.59 4.81 2.37
C VAL A 73 5.20 4.03 3.51
N TYR A 74 4.70 2.82 3.72
CA TYR A 74 5.16 1.86 4.71
C TYR A 74 5.84 0.68 4.02
N ARG A 75 7.05 0.32 4.48
CA ARG A 75 7.90 -0.72 3.86
C ARG A 75 8.63 -1.58 4.88
N SER A 76 9.15 -2.69 4.39
CA SER A 76 10.02 -3.61 5.13
C SER A 76 9.35 -4.07 6.43
N PRO A 77 8.23 -4.82 6.34
CA PRO A 77 7.62 -5.40 7.53
C PRO A 77 8.67 -6.24 8.27
N SER A 78 8.71 -6.11 9.60
CA SER A 78 9.50 -7.01 10.44
C SER A 78 9.00 -8.46 10.32
N ASP A 79 9.67 -9.38 11.01
CA ASP A 79 9.24 -10.78 11.06
C ASP A 79 7.74 -10.93 11.37
N ARG A 80 7.11 -11.91 10.70
CA ARG A 80 5.67 -12.13 10.74
C ARG A 80 5.20 -12.45 12.16
N GLY A 81 4.00 -11.99 12.51
CA GLY A 81 3.39 -12.25 13.82
C GLY A 81 2.62 -11.05 14.38
N ILE A 82 2.09 -11.20 15.58
CA ILE A 82 1.25 -10.16 16.22
C ILE A 82 2.03 -8.88 16.58
N THR A 83 3.35 -8.97 16.65
CA THR A 83 4.28 -7.87 16.91
C THR A 83 4.83 -7.22 15.64
N ALA A 84 4.45 -7.74 14.45
CA ALA A 84 4.97 -7.25 13.20
C ALA A 84 4.62 -5.76 12.98
N LYS A 85 5.59 -5.01 12.47
CA LYS A 85 5.45 -3.59 12.13
C LYS A 85 6.28 -3.28 10.90
N TYR A 86 5.87 -2.26 10.15
CA TYR A 86 6.75 -1.69 9.13
C TYR A 86 7.94 -1.00 9.80
N GLN A 87 9.11 -1.15 9.20
CA GLN A 87 10.37 -0.61 9.71
C GLN A 87 10.76 0.69 9.02
N ASP A 88 10.25 0.93 7.80
CA ASP A 88 10.42 2.17 7.06
C ASP A 88 9.06 2.83 6.84
N HIS A 89 9.00 4.13 7.12
CA HIS A 89 7.84 4.99 6.90
C HIS A 89 8.31 6.32 6.32
N ARG A 90 7.73 6.73 5.19
CA ARG A 90 8.04 8.00 4.53
C ARG A 90 6.81 8.64 3.94
N ASP A 91 6.70 9.94 4.10
CA ASP A 91 5.66 10.76 3.49
C ASP A 91 6.23 11.48 2.27
N PHE A 92 5.47 11.45 1.17
CA PHE A 92 5.78 12.12 -0.07
C PHE A 92 4.71 13.18 -0.35
N ALA A 93 5.13 14.44 -0.43
CA ALA A 93 4.26 15.56 -0.77
C ALA A 93 3.93 15.58 -2.28
N GLU A 94 2.86 16.29 -2.66
CA GLU A 94 2.39 16.45 -4.04
C GLU A 94 3.46 16.67 -5.12
N GLY A 95 4.49 17.47 -4.82
CA GLY A 95 5.57 17.77 -5.75
C GLY A 95 6.57 16.64 -5.97
N GLN A 96 6.50 15.57 -5.19
CA GLN A 96 7.48 14.49 -5.16
C GLN A 96 7.02 13.26 -5.95
N GLU A 97 7.98 12.38 -6.20
CA GLU A 97 7.78 11.08 -6.81
C GLU A 97 7.98 9.98 -5.78
N VAL A 98 7.10 8.99 -5.81
CA VAL A 98 7.16 7.82 -4.94
C VAL A 98 7.78 6.65 -5.73
N PRO A 99 8.90 6.07 -5.27
CA PRO A 99 9.47 4.90 -5.93
C PRO A 99 8.59 3.67 -5.71
N VAL A 100 8.24 2.99 -6.79
CA VAL A 100 7.49 1.73 -6.75
C VAL A 100 8.50 0.60 -6.58
N LEU A 101 8.49 -0.04 -5.41
CA LEU A 101 9.37 -1.16 -5.12
C LEU A 101 8.55 -2.46 -5.14
N ILE A 102 8.97 -3.42 -5.94
CA ILE A 102 8.43 -4.79 -5.97
C ILE A 102 9.60 -5.73 -5.70
N GLU A 103 9.48 -6.60 -4.70
CA GLU A 103 10.57 -7.49 -4.26
C GLU A 103 11.89 -6.76 -3.93
N GLY A 104 11.78 -5.52 -3.43
CA GLY A 104 12.93 -4.68 -3.13
C GLY A 104 13.61 -4.05 -4.34
N GLN A 105 13.13 -4.28 -5.57
CA GLN A 105 13.61 -3.66 -6.79
C GLN A 105 12.72 -2.47 -7.18
N GLU A 106 13.33 -1.35 -7.56
CA GLU A 106 12.59 -0.21 -8.10
C GLU A 106 12.16 -0.51 -9.53
N VAL A 107 10.85 -0.60 -9.75
CA VAL A 107 10.26 -0.88 -11.07
C VAL A 107 9.76 0.39 -11.77
N GLY A 108 9.79 1.54 -11.09
CA GLY A 108 9.38 2.83 -11.61
C GLY A 108 9.09 3.85 -10.51
N ARG A 109 8.58 5.01 -10.92
CA ARG A 109 8.20 6.11 -10.03
C ARG A 109 6.84 6.65 -10.43
N LEU A 110 6.03 6.97 -9.43
CA LEU A 110 4.71 7.58 -9.62
C LEU A 110 4.71 8.96 -8.97
N ARG A 111 4.25 9.99 -9.69
CA ARG A 111 4.16 11.34 -9.13
C ARG A 111 2.98 11.39 -8.19
N VAL A 112 3.16 12.01 -7.02
CA VAL A 112 2.06 12.12 -6.05
C VAL A 112 0.86 12.84 -6.66
N ARG A 113 1.10 13.90 -7.45
CA ARG A 113 0.05 14.64 -8.16
C ARG A 113 -0.85 13.77 -9.06
N ASP A 114 -0.35 12.64 -9.57
CA ASP A 114 -1.12 11.77 -10.47
C ASP A 114 -2.22 10.99 -9.71
N PHE A 115 -2.16 10.97 -8.37
CA PHE A 115 -3.19 10.41 -7.50
C PHE A 115 -4.19 11.44 -6.97
N LEU A 116 -3.99 12.72 -7.29
CA LEU A 116 -4.79 13.84 -6.78
C LEU A 116 -5.76 14.34 -7.85
N PRO A 117 -6.90 14.94 -7.44
CA PRO A 117 -7.78 15.63 -8.39
C PRO A 117 -7.14 16.92 -8.93
#